data_AF-A0A3M1ZKG5-F1
#
_entry.id   AF-A0A3M1ZKG5-F1
#
_cell.length_a   1.000
_cell.length_b   1.000
_cell.length_c   1.000
_cell.angle_alpha   90.00
_cell.angle_beta   90.00
_cell.angle_gamma   90.00
#
_symmetry.space_group_name_H-M   'P 1'
#
loop_
_entity.id
_entity.type
_entity.pdbx_description
1 polymer ?
#
loop_
_entity_poly.entity_id
_entity_poly.type
_entity_poly.pdbx_seq_one_letter_code
_entity_poly.pdbx_strand_id
1 'polypeptide(L)' 'MSLPVMLLLLGAGGVDVDRNFDQTGDGLVDASDWRKMDAQARRAYARAFLQAIGENPDASLPDGGTRLDRYLQGLSAVYE' A
#
# COMPACT_ATOMS: atom_id res chain seq x y z
N MET A 1 17.39 2.61 -16.44
CA MET A 1 16.06 1.98 -16.54
C MET A 1 15.19 2.69 -15.51
N SER A 2 14.37 3.64 -15.94
CA SER A 2 13.51 4.40 -15.03
C SER A 2 12.26 3.58 -14.76
N LEU A 3 12.10 3.13 -13.51
CA LEU A 3 10.86 2.53 -13.05
C LEU A 3 9.75 3.60 -13.01
N PRO A 4 8.50 3.25 -13.34
CA PRO A 4 7.40 4.19 -13.26
C PRO A 4 7.15 4.50 -11.79
N VAL A 5 7.64 5.65 -11.35
CA VAL A 5 7.16 6.34 -10.16
C VAL A 5 5.65 6.48 -10.35
N MET A 6 4.88 5.66 -9.64
CA MET A 6 3.42 5.74 -9.61
C MET A 6 3.03 6.93 -8.73
N LEU A 7 3.41 8.13 -9.18
CA LEU A 7 2.93 9.42 -8.70
C LEU A 7 1.53 9.62 -9.25
N LEU A 8 0.57 8.87 -8.74
CA LEU A 8 -0.84 9.03 -9.07
C LEU A 8 -1.63 9.25 -7.79
N LEU A 9 -1.76 10.53 -7.44
CA LEU A 9 -2.89 11.10 -6.68
C LEU A 9 -3.06 10.57 -5.24
N LEU A 10 -2.01 10.67 -4.42
CA LEU A 10 -2.17 10.58 -2.98
C LEU A 10 -2.72 11.90 -2.46
N GLY A 11 -3.98 11.91 -2.03
CA GLY A 11 -4.43 12.94 -1.08
C GLY A 11 -3.52 12.95 0.14
N ALA A 12 -3.51 14.05 0.90
CA ALA A 12 -2.59 14.26 2.03
C ALA A 12 -2.45 13.04 2.98
N GLY A 13 -3.50 12.24 3.15
CA GLY A 13 -3.48 11.03 3.97
C GLY A 13 -2.54 9.91 3.48
N GLY A 14 -2.35 9.72 2.17
CA GLY A 14 -1.49 8.65 1.64
C GLY A 14 -0.01 8.88 1.94
N VAL A 15 0.44 10.14 1.82
CA VAL A 15 1.84 10.54 2.04
C VAL A 15 2.26 10.36 3.50
N ASP A 16 1.36 10.61 4.46
CA ASP A 16 1.63 10.35 5.88
C ASP A 16 1.72 8.84 6.20
N VAL A 17 0.96 8.00 5.49
CA VAL A 17 1.12 6.53 5.63
C VAL A 17 2.45 6.09 5.06
N ASP A 18 2.82 6.52 3.87
CA ASP A 18 4.10 6.13 3.26
C ASP A 18 5.28 6.46 4.19
N ARG A 19 5.32 7.66 4.76
CA ARG A 19 6.38 8.05 5.71
C ARG A 19 6.45 7.17 6.98
N ASN A 20 5.33 6.62 7.44
CA ASN A 20 5.29 5.76 8.64
C ASN A 20 5.76 4.33 8.36
N PHE A 21 5.73 3.91 7.11
CA PHE A 21 6.08 2.55 6.68
C PHE A 21 7.38 2.49 5.86
N ASP A 22 7.92 3.64 5.47
CA ASP A 22 9.23 3.80 4.85
C ASP A 22 10.36 3.20 5.72
N GLN A 23 11.10 2.25 5.17
CA GLN A 23 12.24 1.58 5.78
C GLN A 23 13.58 1.95 5.11
N THR A 24 13.56 2.77 4.06
CA THR A 24 14.75 3.24 3.34
C THR A 24 15.10 4.67 3.69
N GLY A 25 14.13 5.44 4.20
CA GLY A 25 14.28 6.83 4.62
C GLY A 25 14.14 7.83 3.48
N ASP A 26 13.55 7.43 2.34
CA ASP A 26 13.31 8.31 1.18
C ASP A 26 11.94 9.01 1.23
N GLY A 27 11.12 8.68 2.22
CA GLY A 27 9.80 9.24 2.48
C GLY A 27 8.66 8.59 1.71
N LEU A 28 8.91 7.50 0.98
CA LEU A 28 7.93 6.75 0.21
C LEU A 28 8.01 5.25 0.53
N VAL A 29 6.94 4.50 0.27
CA VAL A 29 7.02 3.02 0.26
C VAL A 29 7.19 2.58 -1.18
N ASP A 30 8.37 2.07 -1.50
CA ASP A 30 8.68 1.51 -2.82
C ASP A 30 8.89 -0.02 -2.78
N ALA A 31 9.30 -0.59 -3.91
CA ALA A 31 9.57 -2.03 -4.02
C ALA A 31 10.67 -2.52 -3.06
N SER A 32 11.64 -1.67 -2.73
CA SER A 32 12.72 -1.96 -1.79
C SER A 32 12.21 -2.05 -0.36
N ASP A 33 11.33 -1.14 0.05
CA ASP A 33 10.63 -1.19 1.34
C ASP A 33 9.71 -2.41 1.42
N TRP A 34 8.92 -2.64 0.38
CA TRP A 34 8.01 -3.78 0.30
C TRP A 34 8.72 -5.12 0.48
N ARG A 35 9.91 -5.28 -0.10
CA ARG A 35 10.74 -6.48 0.02
C ARG A 35 11.30 -6.70 1.43
N LYS A 36 11.47 -5.63 2.22
CA LYS A 36 11.92 -5.71 3.60
C LYS A 36 10.76 -5.90 4.59
N MET A 37 9.54 -5.54 4.20
CA MET A 37 8.33 -5.78 4.99
C MET A 37 7.93 -7.26 4.99
N ASP A 38 7.62 -7.78 6.18
CA ASP A 38 6.94 -9.05 6.31
C ASP A 38 5.44 -8.95 5.92
N ALA A 39 4.75 -10.10 5.86
CA ALA A 39 3.34 -10.15 5.48
C ALA A 39 2.42 -9.35 6.42
N GLN A 40 2.75 -9.25 7.71
CA GLN A 40 1.97 -8.48 8.68
C GLN A 40 2.13 -6.98 8.43
N ALA A 41 3.37 -6.52 8.19
CA ALA A 41 3.68 -5.13 7.87
C ALA A 41 3.05 -4.70 6.55
N ARG A 42 3.11 -5.53 5.49
CA ARG A 42 2.43 -5.28 4.21
C ARG A 42 0.93 -5.13 4.38
N ARG A 43 0.30 -6.00 5.18
CA ARG A 43 -1.14 -5.92 5.50
C ARG A 43 -1.48 -4.66 6.29
N ALA A 44 -0.63 -4.26 7.23
CA ALA A 44 -0.81 -3.04 8.01
C ALA A 44 -0.71 -1.77 7.14
N TYR A 45 0.30 -1.70 6.25
CA TYR A 45 0.45 -0.62 5.27
C TYR A 45 -0.79 -0.49 4.38
N ALA A 46 -1.18 -1.60 3.73
CA ALA A 46 -2.33 -1.62 2.83
C ALA A 46 -3.64 -1.18 3.52
N ARG A 47 -3.83 -1.60 4.79
CA ARG A 47 -5.00 -1.20 5.59
C ARG A 47 -4.95 0.29 5.94
N ALA A 48 -3.82 0.78 6.43
CA ALA A 48 -3.65 2.18 6.80
C ALA A 48 -3.83 3.10 5.58
N PHE A 49 -3.28 2.72 4.43
CA PHE A 49 -3.41 3.43 3.18
C PHE A 49 -4.87 3.57 2.74
N LEU A 50 -5.62 2.45 2.72
CA LEU A 50 -7.05 2.47 2.39
C LEU A 50 -7.84 3.39 3.34
N GLN A 51 -7.59 3.30 4.64
CA GLN A 51 -8.24 4.17 5.62
C GLN A 51 -7.90 5.65 5.40
N ALA A 52 -6.64 5.96 5.06
CA ALA A 52 -6.17 7.33 4.86
C ALA A 52 -6.79 8.01 3.62
N ILE A 53 -7.15 7.23 2.61
CA ILE A 53 -7.89 7.73 1.43
C ILE A 53 -9.42 7.68 1.61
N GLY A 54 -9.91 7.34 2.81
CA GLY A 54 -11.34 7.28 3.14
C GLY A 54 -12.05 6.00 2.69
N GLU A 55 -11.31 4.97 2.31
CA GLU A 55 -11.86 3.67 1.89
C GLU A 55 -11.98 2.72 3.09
N ASN A 56 -13.02 1.86 3.06
CA ASN A 56 -13.19 0.83 4.08
C ASN A 56 -12.42 -0.45 3.69
N PRO A 57 -11.37 -0.85 4.43
CA PRO A 57 -10.59 -2.05 4.13
C PRO A 57 -11.40 -3.34 4.23
N ASP A 58 -12.41 -3.36 5.12
CA ASP A 58 -13.23 -4.54 5.41
C ASP A 58 -14.47 -4.62 4.52
N ALA A 59 -14.62 -3.71 3.54
CA ALA A 59 -15.71 -3.76 2.58
C ALA A 59 -15.67 -5.07 1.79
N SER A 60 -16.72 -5.87 1.90
CA SER A 60 -16.89 -7.10 1.14
C SER A 60 -17.01 -6.81 -0.35
N LEU A 61 -16.35 -7.63 -1.16
CA LEU A 61 -16.36 -7.58 -2.61
C LEU A 61 -17.18 -8.76 -3.19
N PRO A 62 -17.65 -8.66 -4.44
CA PRO A 62 -18.46 -9.70 -5.08
C PRO A 62 -17.78 -11.07 -5.21
N ASP A 63 -16.45 -11.11 -5.16
CA ASP A 63 -15.62 -12.31 -5.23
C ASP A 63 -15.41 -12.98 -3.85
N GLY A 64 -16.03 -12.46 -2.79
CA GLY A 64 -15.97 -13.02 -1.44
C GLY A 64 -14.76 -12.56 -0.61
N GLY A 65 -13.87 -11.73 -1.18
CA GLY A 65 -12.77 -11.10 -0.47
C GLY A 65 -13.15 -9.74 0.12
N THR A 66 -12.20 -9.12 0.82
CA THR A 66 -12.32 -7.72 1.25
C THR A 66 -11.60 -6.78 0.29
N ARG A 67 -11.91 -5.48 0.37
CA ARG A 67 -11.16 -4.43 -0.34
C ARG A 67 -9.66 -4.46 0.01
N LEU A 68 -9.31 -4.77 1.26
CA LEU A 68 -7.92 -4.97 1.68
C LEU A 68 -7.25 -6.13 0.92
N ASP A 69 -7.93 -7.28 0.80
CA ASP A 69 -7.35 -8.44 0.12
C ASP A 69 -7.12 -8.15 -1.37
N ARG A 70 -8.08 -7.49 -2.02
CA ARG A 70 -7.93 -7.05 -3.42
C ARG A 70 -6.79 -6.05 -3.59
N TYR A 71 -6.63 -5.11 -2.66
CA TYR A 71 -5.56 -4.12 -2.73
C TYR A 71 -4.19 -4.76 -2.51
N LEU A 72 -4.06 -5.67 -1.54
CA LEU A 72 -2.84 -6.44 -1.31
C LEU A 72 -2.44 -7.28 -2.52
N GLN A 73 -3.40 -7.93 -3.20
CA GLN A 73 -3.12 -8.64 -4.44
C GLN A 73 -2.56 -7.70 -5.53
N GLY A 74 -3.10 -6.48 -5.63
CA GLY A 74 -2.59 -5.47 -6.55
C GLY A 74 -1.16 -5.04 -6.23
N LEU A 75 -0.85 -4.78 -4.95
CA LEU A 75 0.50 -4.41 -4.51
C LEU A 75 1.51 -5.53 -4.75
N SER A 76 1.16 -6.79 -4.41
CA SER A 76 2.00 -7.95 -4.71
C SER A 76 2.27 -8.10 -6.21
N ALA A 77 1.27 -7.89 -7.08
CA ALA A 77 1.46 -8.01 -8.53
C ALA A 77 2.40 -6.93 -9.14
N VAL A 78 2.65 -5.84 -8.41
CA VAL A 78 3.53 -4.74 -8.86
C VAL A 78 4.93 -4.86 -8.26
N TYR A 79 5.02 -5.30 -7.00
CA TYR A 79 6.27 -5.33 -6.24
C TYR A 79 6.96 -6.71 -6.15
N GLU A 80 6.28 -7.78 -6.58
CA GLU A 80 6.82 -9.15 -6.68
C GLU A 80 6.86 -9.62 -8.14
#